data_AF-A0A2K1XRA7-F1
#
_entry.id   AF-A0A2K1XRA7-F1
#
_cell.length_a   1.000
_cell.length_b   1.000
_cell.length_c   1.000
_cell.angle_alpha   90.00
_cell.angle_beta   90.00
_cell.angle_gamma   90.00
#
_symmetry.space_group_name_H-M   'P 1'
#
loop_
_entity.id
_entity.type
_entity.pdbx_description
1 polymer ?
#
loop_
_entity_poly.entity_id
_entity_poly.type
_entity_poly.pdbx_seq_one_letter_code
_entity_poly.pdbx_strand_id
1 'polypeptide(L)' 'MKVMDKTDLPITGKPTKIRMGRGKGNPTGWIARVSTGQILFEMDGVSLSNARHPSFK' A
#
# COMPACT_ATOMS: atom_id res chain seq x y z
N MET A 1 -1.99 1.72 16.39
CA MET A 1 -1.36 2.04 15.09
C MET A 1 -2.45 2.38 14.11
N LYS A 2 -2.52 3.63 13.67
CA LYS A 2 -3.49 4.11 12.69
C LYS A 2 -2.79 4.22 11.34
N VAL A 3 -3.32 3.50 10.36
CA VAL A 3 -2.89 3.60 8.96
C VAL A 3 -3.62 4.80 8.36
N MET A 4 -2.88 5.77 7.87
CA MET A 4 -3.45 7.04 7.38
C MET A 4 -3.66 7.04 5.87
N ASP A 5 -3.10 6.09 5.14
CA ASP A 5 -3.29 6.01 3.70
C ASP A 5 -4.63 5.35 3.36
N LYS A 6 -5.40 6.00 2.49
CA LYS A 6 -6.67 5.47 2.00
C LYS A 6 -6.40 4.67 0.72
N THR A 7 -6.57 3.35 0.78
CA THR A 7 -6.30 2.40 -0.31
C THR A 7 -7.44 2.29 -1.32
N ASP A 8 -7.73 3.38 -2.05
CA ASP A 8 -8.90 3.44 -2.95
C ASP A 8 -8.59 3.08 -4.42
N LEU A 9 -7.34 2.80 -4.78
CA LEU A 9 -6.95 2.73 -6.19
C LEU A 9 -6.72 1.29 -6.64
N PRO A 10 -7.62 0.72 -7.47
CA PRO A 10 -7.46 -0.63 -7.97
C PRO A 10 -6.41 -0.68 -9.10
N ILE A 11 -5.44 -1.58 -8.97
CA ILE A 11 -4.51 -1.96 -10.05
C ILE A 11 -5.12 -3.11 -10.82
N THR A 12 -5.09 -3.02 -12.14
CA THR A 12 -5.52 -4.10 -13.04
C THR A 12 -4.33 -4.76 -13.73
N GLY A 13 -4.32 -6.09 -13.80
CA GLY A 13 -3.28 -6.86 -14.47
C GLY A 13 -3.86 -7.88 -15.43
N LYS A 14 -3.16 -8.12 -16.55
CA LYS A 14 -3.45 -9.24 -17.45
C LYS A 14 -2.55 -10.43 -17.08
N PRO A 15 -3.08 -11.67 -17.04
CA PRO A 15 -2.26 -12.84 -16.80
C PRO A 15 -1.23 -13.05 -17.92
N THR A 16 -0.06 -13.60 -17.56
CA THR A 16 1.14 -13.68 -18.43
C THR A 16 0.97 -14.50 -19.72
N LYS A 17 -0.09 -15.29 -19.84
CA LYS A 17 -0.31 -16.24 -20.96
C LYS A 17 -1.19 -15.72 -22.10
N ILE A 18 -1.67 -14.47 -22.06
CA ILE A 18 -2.57 -13.93 -23.10
C ILE A 18 -1.90 -12.90 -24.01
N ARG A 19 -2.20 -12.99 -25.30
CA ARG A 19 -1.78 -12.00 -26.31
C ARG A 19 -2.43 -10.64 -26.03
N MET A 20 -1.74 -9.56 -26.38
CA MET A 20 -2.26 -8.19 -26.21
C MET A 20 -3.57 -7.98 -26.99
N GLY A 21 -4.50 -7.21 -26.42
CA GLY A 21 -5.89 -7.04 -26.90
C GLY A 21 -6.96 -7.51 -25.88
N ARG A 22 -8.26 -7.34 -26.19
CA ARG A 22 -9.44 -7.67 -25.34
C ARG A 22 -9.67 -6.83 -24.06
N GLY A 23 -9.43 -5.52 -24.11
CA GLY A 23 -9.82 -4.60 -23.02
C GLY A 23 -8.88 -4.60 -21.81
N LYS A 24 -9.28 -3.94 -20.72
CA LYS A 24 -8.51 -3.82 -19.46
C LYS A 24 -8.65 -5.12 -18.64
N GLY A 25 -7.57 -5.56 -18.00
CA GLY A 25 -7.57 -6.78 -17.19
C GLY A 25 -8.36 -6.63 -15.89
N ASN A 26 -8.54 -7.73 -15.16
CA ASN A 26 -9.22 -7.71 -13.86
C ASN A 26 -8.36 -6.99 -12.80
N PRO A 27 -8.99 -6.40 -11.75
CA PRO A 27 -8.27 -5.88 -10.61
C PRO A 27 -7.44 -6.97 -9.94
N THR A 28 -6.14 -6.74 -9.78
CA THR A 28 -5.17 -7.66 -9.16
C THR A 28 -4.74 -7.20 -7.77
N GLY A 29 -5.04 -5.95 -7.38
CA GLY A 29 -4.71 -5.43 -6.07
C GLY A 29 -5.12 -3.98 -5.90
N TRP A 30 -4.81 -3.42 -4.74
CA TRP A 30 -5.09 -2.04 -4.36
C TRP A 30 -3.79 -1.35 -3.97
N ILE A 31 -3.68 -0.07 -4.32
CA ILE A 31 -2.57 0.78 -3.87
C ILE A 31 -3.11 2.04 -3.21
N ALA A 32 -2.30 2.56 -2.31
CA ALA A 32 -2.39 3.95 -1.90
C ALA A 32 -1.31 4.76 -2.61
N ARG A 33 -1.66 6.01 -2.99
CA ARG A 33 -0.66 6.97 -3.48
C ARG A 33 0.02 7.58 -2.28
N VAL A 34 1.35 7.47 -2.26
CA VAL A 34 2.19 8.07 -1.23
C VAL A 34 3.01 9.19 -1.85
N SER A 35 2.96 10.37 -1.25
CA SER A 35 3.80 11.52 -1.59
C SER A 35 4.88 11.71 -0.53
N THR A 36 6.02 12.27 -0.93
CA THR A 36 7.12 12.59 -0.03
C THR A 36 6.65 13.52 1.09
N GLY A 37 6.91 13.14 2.35
CA GLY A 37 6.48 13.89 3.54
C GLY A 37 5.15 13.42 4.15
N GLN A 38 4.47 12.43 3.57
CA GLN A 38 3.28 11.85 4.19
C GLN A 38 3.64 10.87 5.31
N ILE A 39 2.94 11.00 6.44
CA ILE A 39 3.01 10.06 7.56
C ILE A 39 2.09 8.88 7.23
N LEU A 40 2.67 7.69 7.10
CA LEU A 40 1.93 6.48 6.74
C LEU A 40 1.28 5.81 7.95
N PHE A 41 1.98 5.87 9.08
CA PHE A 41 1.60 5.19 10.31
C PHE A 41 1.79 6.12 11.50
N GLU A 42 0.75 6.23 12.32
CA GLU A 42 0.84 6.84 13.64
C GLU A 42 0.65 5.77 14.72
N MET A 43 1.51 5.81 15.73
CA MET A 43 1.43 4.93 16.89
C MET A 43 1.24 5.77 18.14
N ASP A 44 0.11 5.58 18.81
CA ASP A 44 -0.17 6.15 20.12
C ASP A 44 -0.08 5.04 21.18
N GLY A 45 0.39 5.38 22.39
CA GLY A 45 0.46 4.47 23.54
C GLY A 45 1.66 3.50 23.60
N VAL A 46 2.75 3.72 22.85
CA VAL A 46 3.95 2.87 22.87
C VAL A 46 5.17 3.61 23.41
N SER A 47 5.98 2.95 24.25
CA SER A 47 7.25 3.52 24.72
C SER A 47 8.22 3.74 23.56
N LEU A 48 9.03 4.80 23.66
CA LEU A 48 9.94 5.22 22.58
C LEU A 48 10.99 4.15 22.23
N SER A 49 11.32 3.26 23.17
CA SER A 49 12.19 2.10 22.94
C SER A 49 11.55 1.06 22.01
N ASN A 50 10.23 0.87 22.12
CA ASN A 50 9.49 -0.11 21.32
C ASN A 50 9.14 0.45 19.95
N ALA A 51 8.87 1.75 19.85
CA ALA A 51 8.58 2.43 18.59
C ALA A 51 9.79 2.49 17.63
N ARG A 52 11.02 2.46 18.15
CA ARG A 52 12.27 2.46 17.36
C ARG A 52 12.84 1.07 17.07
N HIS A 53 12.14 0.01 17.45
CA HIS A 53 12.65 -1.35 17.26
C HIS A 53 12.83 -1.67 15.76
N PRO A 54 13.94 -2.31 15.34
CA PRO A 54 14.27 -2.52 13.92
C PRO A 54 13.24 -3.34 13.13
N SER A 55 12.30 -4.01 13.80
CA SER A 55 11.19 -4.74 13.18
C SER A 55 10.21 -3.86 12.40
N PHE A 56 10.23 -2.54 12.64
CA PHE A 56 9.32 -1.56 12.00
C PHE A 56 9.99 -0.74 10.89
N LYS A 57 11.09 -1.24 10.29
CA LYS A 57 11.77 -0.58 9.18
C LYS A 57 11.14 -0.87 7.82
#